data_AF-A0A0T9TDQ9-F1
#
_entry.id   AF-A0A0T9TDQ9-F1
#
_cell.length_a   1.000
_cell.length_b   1.000
_cell.length_c   1.000
_cell.angle_alpha   90.00
_cell.angle_beta   90.00
_cell.angle_gamma   90.00
#
_symmetry.space_group_name_H-M   'P 1'
#
loop_
_entity.id
_entity.type
_entity.pdbx_description
1 polymer ?
#
loop_
_entity_poly.entity_id
_entity_poly.type
_entity_poly.pdbx_seq_one_letter_code
_entity_poly.pdbx_strand_id
1 'polypeptide(L)'
;MGVKDKKVGIMTYIDNSQTMLEEFSWLHKSWIHSGCWETSDLIVVHHPALVDTLPKEPGIILIPFAPVSQHDPQFHNYHFINSIACLSGPHIDTVLKRYQWLLRTDADVFLTHHLANFTPLYPVHGRGNYYFSVEFREKMLDFCHRHGVEHWQRFGCGHSVMLSSELMITFLQRQIYWCRKLVEDFGTDKANWGRWPGWYRGVLTMYAAEITANERWHTYLRDGRERILDMPSSTAGNIDTLTLHIHATQETTQFSKFRYRAGDYADIDPDTLDCRRVDQYCMWICLTSIEAIKAQAAYSG
;
A
#
# COMPACT_ATOMS: atom_id res chain seq x y z
N MET A 1 -26.07 6.57 17.83
CA MET A 1 -24.92 7.47 17.62
C MET A 1 -24.72 7.58 16.13
N GLY A 2 -24.77 8.80 15.57
CA GLY A 2 -24.62 9.00 14.13
C GLY A 2 -23.27 8.47 13.67
N VAL A 3 -23.25 7.77 12.53
CA VAL A 3 -22.01 7.41 11.84
C VAL A 3 -21.20 8.71 11.72
N LYS A 4 -20.04 8.80 12.38
CA LYS A 4 -19.12 9.91 12.13
C LYS A 4 -18.76 9.82 10.65
N ASP A 5 -19.08 10.84 9.87
CA ASP A 5 -18.60 10.92 8.48
C ASP A 5 -17.08 11.03 8.50
N LYS A 6 -16.42 9.88 8.29
CA LYS A 6 -14.96 9.81 8.26
C LYS A 6 -14.47 10.39 6.94
N LYS A 7 -13.42 11.22 7.02
CA LYS A 7 -12.89 11.94 5.85
C LYS A 7 -11.90 11.11 5.04
N VAL A 8 -11.30 10.09 5.65
CA VAL A 8 -10.25 9.26 5.05
C VAL A 8 -10.75 7.84 4.84
N GLY A 9 -10.53 7.29 3.64
CA GLY A 9 -10.62 5.86 3.38
C GLY A 9 -9.22 5.28 3.20
N ILE A 10 -8.90 4.20 3.88
CA ILE A 10 -7.66 3.44 3.68
C ILE A 10 -8.04 2.19 2.90
N MET A 11 -7.51 2.03 1.69
CA MET A 11 -7.93 0.99 0.76
C MET A 11 -6.80 0.02 0.43
N THR A 12 -7.12 -1.27 0.44
CA THR A 12 -6.19 -2.36 0.12
C THR A 12 -6.93 -3.53 -0.54
N TYR A 13 -6.18 -4.39 -1.24
CA TYR A 13 -6.69 -5.62 -1.84
C TYR A 13 -6.14 -6.86 -1.12
N ILE A 14 -7.01 -7.79 -0.75
CA ILE A 14 -6.66 -9.04 -0.06
C ILE A 14 -7.00 -10.27 -0.92
N ASP A 15 -5.98 -11.01 -1.31
CA ASP A 15 -6.06 -12.28 -2.03
C ASP A 15 -6.25 -13.46 -1.08
N ASN A 16 -6.74 -14.59 -1.61
CA ASN A 16 -6.99 -15.81 -0.84
C ASN A 16 -5.69 -16.59 -0.55
N SER A 17 -4.81 -16.00 0.25
CA SER A 17 -3.61 -16.66 0.75
C SER A 17 -3.43 -16.40 2.24
N GLN A 18 -2.89 -17.40 2.95
CA GLN A 18 -2.63 -17.29 4.39
C GLN A 18 -1.66 -16.15 4.71
N THR A 19 -0.65 -15.95 3.85
CA THR A 19 0.32 -14.87 3.98
C THR A 19 -0.35 -13.50 3.91
N MET A 20 -1.31 -13.30 3.00
CA MET A 20 -1.98 -12.01 2.88
C MET A 20 -2.99 -11.76 4.00
N LEU A 21 -3.62 -12.81 4.54
CA LEU A 21 -4.44 -12.70 5.76
C LEU A 21 -3.59 -12.32 6.98
N GLU A 22 -2.40 -12.90 7.11
CA GLU A 22 -1.43 -12.54 8.14
C GLU A 22 -1.01 -11.06 7.99
N GLU A 23 -0.62 -10.64 6.80
CA GLU A 23 -0.22 -9.25 6.52
C GLU A 23 -1.38 -8.29 6.81
N PHE A 24 -2.59 -8.59 6.33
CA PHE A 24 -3.77 -7.80 6.65
C PHE A 24 -4.05 -7.70 8.15
N SER A 25 -3.75 -8.75 8.92
CA SER A 25 -3.91 -8.71 10.38
C SER A 25 -3.02 -7.63 11.00
N TRP A 26 -1.84 -7.33 10.43
CA TRP A 26 -0.96 -6.26 10.91
C TRP A 26 -1.56 -4.88 10.61
N LEU A 27 -2.09 -4.69 9.41
CA LEU A 27 -2.82 -3.47 9.04
C LEU A 27 -4.06 -3.26 9.93
N HIS A 28 -4.88 -4.28 10.12
CA HIS A 28 -6.09 -4.21 10.97
C HIS A 28 -5.76 -3.89 12.42
N LYS A 29 -4.80 -4.62 13.01
CA LYS A 29 -4.33 -4.39 14.38
C LYS A 29 -3.76 -2.99 14.56
N SER A 30 -2.90 -2.54 13.64
CA SER A 30 -2.29 -1.22 13.73
C SER A 30 -3.29 -0.09 13.47
N TRP A 31 -4.32 -0.30 12.63
CA TRP A 31 -5.43 0.64 12.43
C TRP A 31 -6.25 0.88 13.70
N ILE A 32 -6.44 -0.17 14.50
CA ILE A 32 -7.08 -0.05 15.82
C ILE A 32 -6.13 0.65 16.80
N HIS A 33 -4.92 0.12 16.97
CA HIS A 33 -3.97 0.63 17.96
C HIS A 33 -3.60 2.09 17.73
N SER A 34 -3.46 2.52 16.48
CA SER A 34 -3.11 3.90 16.13
C SER A 34 -4.25 4.91 16.37
N GLY A 35 -5.48 4.44 16.61
CA GLY A 35 -6.66 5.31 16.62
C GLY A 35 -7.14 5.71 15.22
N CYS A 36 -6.54 5.20 14.14
CA CYS A 36 -7.00 5.47 12.77
C CYS A 36 -8.47 5.05 12.56
N TRP A 37 -8.97 4.08 13.32
CA TRP A 37 -10.38 3.67 13.28
C TRP A 37 -11.37 4.79 13.61
N GLU A 38 -10.96 5.82 14.34
CA GLU A 38 -11.83 6.96 14.66
C GLU A 38 -11.97 7.94 13.49
N THR A 39 -10.95 8.02 12.63
CA THR A 39 -10.82 9.06 11.59
C THR A 39 -10.83 8.53 10.17
N SER A 40 -10.69 7.20 10.01
CA SER A 40 -10.71 6.51 8.72
C SER A 40 -11.53 5.21 8.74
N ASP A 41 -12.03 4.82 7.57
CA ASP A 41 -12.54 3.46 7.32
C ASP A 41 -11.49 2.63 6.59
N LEU A 42 -11.43 1.33 6.85
CA LEU A 42 -10.70 0.35 6.05
C LEU A 42 -11.60 -0.18 4.93
N ILE A 43 -11.27 0.15 3.69
CA ILE A 43 -11.95 -0.33 2.49
C ILE A 43 -11.17 -1.52 1.95
N VAL A 44 -11.69 -2.72 2.15
CA VAL A 44 -11.00 -3.97 1.84
C VAL A 44 -11.68 -4.62 0.65
N VAL A 45 -11.07 -4.48 -0.52
CA VAL A 45 -11.45 -5.33 -1.66
C VAL A 45 -10.82 -6.68 -1.44
N HIS A 46 -11.59 -7.76 -1.57
CA HIS A 46 -11.06 -9.07 -1.22
C HIS A 46 -11.51 -10.17 -2.18
N HIS A 47 -10.71 -11.22 -2.25
CA HIS A 47 -11.09 -12.45 -2.94
C HIS A 47 -12.44 -12.98 -2.37
N PRO A 48 -13.42 -13.35 -3.21
CA PRO A 48 -14.77 -13.70 -2.73
C PRO A 48 -14.82 -14.82 -1.68
N ALA A 49 -13.90 -15.79 -1.75
CA ALA A 49 -13.78 -16.88 -0.77
C ALA A 49 -13.44 -16.44 0.66
N LEU A 50 -13.03 -15.17 0.88
CA LEU A 50 -12.64 -14.65 2.19
C LEU A 50 -13.79 -13.95 2.96
N VAL A 51 -14.99 -13.90 2.39
CA VAL A 51 -16.13 -13.13 2.95
C VAL A 51 -16.46 -13.47 4.41
N ASP A 52 -16.22 -14.72 4.82
CA ASP A 52 -16.50 -15.19 6.18
C ASP A 52 -15.26 -15.24 7.09
N THR A 53 -14.08 -15.00 6.53
CA THR A 53 -12.81 -15.01 7.27
C THR A 53 -12.42 -13.60 7.74
N LEU A 54 -12.78 -12.57 6.98
CA LEU A 54 -12.37 -11.19 7.28
C LEU A 54 -13.20 -10.58 8.42
N PRO A 55 -12.60 -9.68 9.23
CA PRO A 55 -13.27 -9.03 10.35
C PRO A 55 -14.44 -8.16 9.86
N LYS A 56 -15.61 -8.36 10.47
CA LYS A 56 -16.87 -7.64 10.17
C LYS A 56 -17.14 -6.60 11.27
N GLU A 57 -16.26 -5.63 11.38
CA GLU A 57 -16.26 -4.61 12.45
C GLU A 57 -16.69 -3.23 11.92
N PRO A 58 -17.25 -2.34 12.77
CA PRO A 58 -17.57 -0.98 12.34
C PRO A 58 -16.36 -0.25 11.78
N GLY A 59 -16.54 0.32 10.58
CA GLY A 59 -15.49 1.01 9.84
C GLY A 59 -14.64 0.11 8.94
N ILE A 60 -14.92 -1.19 8.88
CA ILE A 60 -14.38 -2.08 7.85
C ILE A 60 -15.44 -2.31 6.78
N ILE A 61 -15.09 -1.99 5.54
CA ILE A 61 -15.96 -2.05 4.37
C ILE A 61 -15.43 -3.13 3.44
N LEU A 62 -16.09 -4.30 3.47
CA LEU A 62 -15.72 -5.46 2.69
C LEU A 62 -16.38 -5.43 1.32
N ILE A 63 -15.59 -5.56 0.25
CA ILE A 63 -16.07 -5.57 -1.13
C ILE A 63 -15.50 -6.82 -1.84
N PRO A 64 -16.31 -7.86 -2.10
CA PRO A 64 -15.83 -9.04 -2.79
C PRO A 64 -15.55 -8.73 -4.27
N PHE A 65 -14.36 -9.10 -4.74
CA PHE A 65 -13.98 -8.93 -6.15
C PHE A 65 -12.95 -10.00 -6.55
N ALA A 66 -13.20 -10.66 -7.69
CA ALA A 66 -12.29 -11.69 -8.18
C ALA A 66 -10.96 -11.07 -8.66
N PRO A 67 -9.81 -11.73 -8.46
CA PRO A 67 -8.51 -11.17 -8.84
C PRO A 67 -8.42 -10.94 -10.36
N VAL A 68 -8.04 -9.73 -10.77
CA VAL A 68 -7.87 -9.35 -12.18
C VAL A 68 -6.88 -10.24 -12.91
N SER A 69 -5.78 -10.62 -12.25
CA SER A 69 -4.78 -11.53 -12.83
C SER A 69 -5.33 -12.92 -13.15
N GLN A 70 -6.51 -13.33 -12.66
CA GLN A 70 -7.07 -14.64 -12.98
C GLN A 70 -7.98 -14.63 -14.21
N HIS A 71 -8.52 -13.47 -14.59
CA HIS A 71 -9.51 -13.38 -15.68
C HIS A 71 -9.09 -12.44 -16.82
N ASP A 72 -8.12 -11.56 -16.60
CA ASP A 72 -7.52 -10.75 -17.67
C ASP A 72 -6.28 -11.46 -18.26
N PRO A 73 -6.33 -11.92 -19.52
CA PRO A 73 -5.22 -12.64 -20.15
C PRO A 73 -3.91 -11.83 -20.19
N GLN A 74 -3.99 -10.49 -20.24
CA GLN A 74 -2.80 -9.64 -20.26
C GLN A 74 -2.04 -9.73 -18.94
N PHE A 75 -2.73 -9.97 -17.82
CA PHE A 75 -2.15 -9.98 -16.48
C PHE A 75 -1.98 -11.36 -15.86
N HIS A 76 -2.23 -12.45 -16.58
CA HIS A 76 -2.20 -13.83 -16.03
C HIS A 76 -0.91 -14.14 -15.24
N ASN A 77 0.24 -13.69 -15.73
CA ASN A 77 1.54 -13.89 -15.07
C ASN A 77 2.01 -12.67 -14.26
N TYR A 78 1.09 -11.87 -13.72
CA TYR A 78 1.40 -10.67 -12.95
C TYR A 78 0.35 -10.38 -11.87
N HIS A 79 0.37 -11.16 -10.78
CA HIS A 79 -0.59 -11.06 -9.69
C HIS A 79 -0.56 -9.71 -8.94
N PHE A 80 0.57 -9.00 -8.94
CA PHE A 80 0.68 -7.66 -8.34
C PHE A 80 -0.25 -6.62 -8.98
N ILE A 81 -0.86 -6.90 -10.15
CA ILE A 81 -1.90 -6.01 -10.69
C ILE A 81 -3.11 -5.91 -9.76
N ASN A 82 -3.39 -6.95 -8.96
CA ASN A 82 -4.62 -7.04 -8.19
C ASN A 82 -4.71 -5.92 -7.14
N SER A 83 -3.59 -5.49 -6.58
CA SER A 83 -3.52 -4.33 -5.65
C SER A 83 -3.73 -2.97 -6.32
N ILE A 84 -3.89 -2.91 -7.65
CA ILE A 84 -4.29 -1.71 -8.39
C ILE A 84 -5.67 -1.90 -9.01
N ALA A 85 -5.83 -2.96 -9.82
CA ALA A 85 -6.98 -3.12 -10.69
C ALA A 85 -8.23 -3.55 -9.93
N CYS A 86 -8.11 -4.35 -8.87
CA CYS A 86 -9.26 -4.66 -8.01
C CYS A 86 -9.74 -3.43 -7.22
N LEU A 87 -8.88 -2.42 -7.07
CA LEU A 87 -9.16 -1.16 -6.38
C LEU A 87 -9.75 -0.08 -7.29
N SER A 88 -10.04 -0.39 -8.55
CA SER A 88 -10.53 0.58 -9.53
C SER A 88 -11.72 0.03 -10.31
N GLY A 89 -12.80 0.80 -10.40
CA GLY A 89 -13.94 0.49 -11.27
C GLY A 89 -15.30 0.62 -10.58
N PRO A 90 -16.39 0.40 -11.33
CA PRO A 90 -17.75 0.68 -10.87
C PRO A 90 -18.16 -0.04 -9.58
N HIS A 91 -17.55 -1.19 -9.27
CA HIS A 91 -17.84 -1.97 -8.07
C HIS A 91 -17.40 -1.27 -6.76
N ILE A 92 -16.46 -0.31 -6.85
CA ILE A 92 -15.91 0.40 -5.69
C ILE A 92 -16.01 1.92 -5.81
N ASP A 93 -16.16 2.50 -7.00
CA ASP A 93 -16.14 3.96 -7.22
C ASP A 93 -17.15 4.73 -6.35
N THR A 94 -18.35 4.19 -6.13
CA THR A 94 -19.37 4.81 -5.26
C THR A 94 -18.92 4.85 -3.81
N VAL A 95 -18.21 3.82 -3.35
CA VAL A 95 -17.62 3.74 -2.02
C VAL A 95 -16.51 4.78 -1.88
N LEU A 96 -15.61 4.87 -2.86
CA LEU A 96 -14.47 5.80 -2.83
C LEU A 96 -14.90 7.26 -2.78
N LYS A 97 -15.97 7.62 -3.49
CA LYS A 97 -16.51 8.99 -3.55
C LYS A 97 -17.06 9.51 -2.21
N ARG A 98 -17.23 8.65 -1.20
CA ARG A 98 -17.69 9.06 0.14
C ARG A 98 -16.62 9.79 0.95
N TYR A 99 -15.36 9.58 0.61
CA TYR A 99 -14.23 10.12 1.36
C TYR A 99 -13.72 11.40 0.72
N GLN A 100 -13.08 12.26 1.51
CA GLN A 100 -12.32 13.39 0.99
C GLN A 100 -10.96 12.93 0.46
N TRP A 101 -10.32 12.03 1.21
CA TRP A 101 -8.98 11.51 0.92
C TRP A 101 -8.99 9.98 0.96
N LEU A 102 -8.19 9.39 0.07
CA LEU A 102 -7.96 7.95 0.01
C LEU A 102 -6.48 7.67 0.16
N LEU A 103 -6.11 6.78 1.07
CA LEU A 103 -4.80 6.16 1.14
C LEU A 103 -4.91 4.76 0.52
N ARG A 104 -4.30 4.57 -0.66
CA ARG A 104 -4.08 3.24 -1.22
C ARG A 104 -2.79 2.67 -0.66
N THR A 105 -2.82 1.44 -0.15
CA THR A 105 -1.65 0.77 0.42
C THR A 105 -1.71 -0.76 0.27
N ASP A 106 -0.55 -1.40 0.47
CA ASP A 106 -0.41 -2.86 0.59
C ASP A 106 -0.99 -3.36 1.92
N ALA A 107 -1.17 -4.68 2.04
CA ALA A 107 -1.63 -5.31 3.28
C ALA A 107 -0.51 -5.40 4.32
N ASP A 108 0.76 -5.46 3.89
CA ASP A 108 1.93 -5.71 4.72
C ASP A 108 2.50 -4.43 5.34
N VAL A 109 1.62 -3.67 6.00
CA VAL A 109 1.93 -2.34 6.52
C VAL A 109 1.43 -2.15 7.94
N PHE A 110 2.02 -1.18 8.63
CA PHE A 110 1.64 -0.77 9.97
C PHE A 110 1.31 0.72 9.96
N LEU A 111 0.16 1.08 10.52
CA LEU A 111 -0.25 2.47 10.70
C LEU A 111 0.21 2.98 12.06
N THR A 112 0.48 4.28 12.15
CA THR A 112 0.85 4.95 13.40
C THR A 112 -0.18 6.00 13.81
N HIS A 113 -0.13 6.41 15.07
CA HIS A 113 -1.03 7.45 15.60
C HIS A 113 -0.87 8.81 14.91
N HIS A 114 0.26 9.04 14.23
CA HIS A 114 0.45 10.24 13.44
C HIS A 114 -0.44 10.26 12.19
N LEU A 115 -0.77 9.10 11.61
CA LEU A 115 -1.72 9.03 10.49
C LEU A 115 -3.14 9.38 10.93
N ALA A 116 -3.55 8.94 12.12
CA ALA A 116 -4.91 9.19 12.64
C ALA A 116 -5.26 10.69 12.69
N ASN A 117 -4.25 11.54 12.93
CA ASN A 117 -4.39 12.99 13.04
C ASN A 117 -3.91 13.74 11.79
N PHE A 118 -3.51 13.02 10.73
CA PHE A 118 -2.96 13.63 9.53
C PHE A 118 -4.05 14.03 8.55
N THR A 119 -4.01 15.28 8.08
CA THR A 119 -4.79 15.74 6.95
C THR A 119 -3.83 16.28 5.89
N PRO A 120 -3.74 15.64 4.71
CA PRO A 120 -2.85 16.12 3.66
C PRO A 120 -3.37 17.45 3.09
N LEU A 121 -2.46 18.37 2.82
CA LEU A 121 -2.73 19.58 2.02
C LEU A 121 -2.47 19.35 0.53
N TYR A 122 -1.67 18.34 0.21
CA TYR A 122 -1.25 17.96 -1.13
C TYR A 122 -1.10 16.44 -1.17
N PRO A 123 -1.15 15.84 -2.37
CA PRO A 123 -0.84 14.44 -2.60
C PRO A 123 0.42 13.94 -1.86
N VAL A 124 0.37 12.72 -1.35
CA VAL A 124 1.48 12.08 -0.63
C VAL A 124 1.79 10.73 -1.26
N HIS A 125 3.06 10.36 -1.30
CA HIS A 125 3.45 9.04 -1.79
C HIS A 125 4.63 8.45 -1.05
N GLY A 126 4.65 7.12 -1.01
CA GLY A 126 5.77 6.35 -0.56
C GLY A 126 6.89 6.30 -1.60
N ARG A 127 7.89 5.48 -1.33
CA ARG A 127 9.14 5.41 -2.10
C ARG A 127 9.22 4.14 -2.92
N GLY A 128 9.38 4.29 -4.23
CA GLY A 128 9.55 3.16 -5.14
C GLY A 128 10.93 2.51 -5.12
N ASN A 129 12.01 3.22 -4.74
CA ASN A 129 13.41 2.74 -4.65
C ASN A 129 14.01 2.03 -5.90
N TYR A 130 13.31 1.99 -7.04
CA TYR A 130 13.78 1.35 -8.29
C TYR A 130 14.66 2.25 -9.16
N TYR A 131 14.73 3.56 -8.87
CA TYR A 131 15.16 4.59 -9.81
C TYR A 131 16.61 5.05 -9.67
N PHE A 132 17.42 4.34 -8.89
CA PHE A 132 18.79 4.76 -8.59
C PHE A 132 19.78 4.48 -9.74
N SER A 133 19.49 3.51 -10.61
CA SER A 133 20.36 3.19 -11.75
C SER A 133 20.09 4.12 -12.94
N VAL A 134 21.17 4.48 -13.65
CA VAL A 134 21.09 5.25 -14.90
C VAL A 134 20.30 4.46 -15.96
N GLU A 135 20.57 3.16 -16.09
CA GLU A 135 19.89 2.26 -17.02
C GLU A 135 18.37 2.29 -16.84
N PHE A 136 17.88 2.27 -15.59
CA PHE A 136 16.44 2.37 -15.33
C PHE A 136 15.88 3.69 -15.85
N ARG A 137 16.54 4.82 -15.54
CA ARG A 137 16.05 6.15 -15.93
C ARG A 137 16.02 6.29 -17.44
N GLU A 138 17.05 5.82 -18.14
CA GLU A 138 17.09 5.83 -19.61
C GLU A 138 15.95 5.01 -20.21
N LYS A 139 15.72 3.78 -19.71
CA LYS A 139 14.61 2.93 -20.18
C LYS A 139 13.24 3.51 -19.88
N MET A 140 13.04 4.12 -18.71
CA MET A 140 11.78 4.79 -18.36
C MET A 140 11.52 6.00 -19.28
N LEU A 141 12.54 6.83 -19.51
CA LEU A 141 12.42 8.00 -20.39
C LEU A 141 12.21 7.59 -21.84
N ASP A 142 12.91 6.56 -22.33
CA ASP A 142 12.69 5.98 -23.67
C ASP A 142 11.27 5.43 -23.82
N PHE A 143 10.79 4.64 -22.86
CA PHE A 143 9.41 4.15 -22.84
C PHE A 143 8.40 5.29 -22.91
N CYS A 144 8.56 6.31 -22.05
CA CYS A 144 7.69 7.48 -22.04
C CYS A 144 7.71 8.21 -23.40
N HIS A 145 8.90 8.43 -23.96
CA HIS A 145 9.07 9.09 -25.25
C HIS A 145 8.37 8.32 -26.39
N ARG A 146 8.60 7.00 -26.48
CA ARG A 146 7.94 6.12 -27.47
C ARG A 146 6.41 6.14 -27.38
N HIS A 147 5.88 6.41 -26.18
CA HIS A 147 4.44 6.48 -25.92
C HIS A 147 3.88 7.91 -25.85
N GLY A 148 4.68 8.93 -26.21
CA GLY A 148 4.23 10.33 -26.27
C GLY A 148 3.95 10.95 -24.89
N VAL A 149 4.60 10.45 -23.83
CA VAL A 149 4.49 10.97 -22.46
C VAL A 149 5.66 11.90 -22.17
N GLU A 150 5.36 13.12 -21.75
CA GLU A 150 6.36 14.03 -21.19
C GLU A 150 6.70 13.60 -19.76
N HIS A 151 7.85 12.94 -19.60
CA HIS A 151 8.36 12.54 -18.29
C HIS A 151 9.22 13.66 -17.70
N TRP A 152 8.71 14.36 -16.67
CA TRP A 152 9.33 15.54 -16.04
C TRP A 152 10.56 15.22 -15.18
N GLN A 153 11.21 14.09 -15.45
CA GLN A 153 12.35 13.54 -14.69
C GLN A 153 12.08 13.46 -13.18
N ARG A 154 10.82 13.23 -12.81
CA ARG A 154 10.41 12.95 -11.42
C ARG A 154 10.24 11.46 -11.27
N PHE A 155 11.06 10.89 -10.40
CA PHE A 155 11.16 9.45 -10.19
C PHE A 155 10.84 9.08 -8.74
N GLY A 156 10.45 7.82 -8.52
CA GLY A 156 10.35 7.23 -7.20
C GLY A 156 8.93 7.15 -6.63
N CYS A 157 7.90 7.22 -7.47
CA CYS A 157 6.51 6.99 -7.05
C CYS A 157 6.35 5.58 -6.46
N GLY A 158 6.06 5.49 -5.17
CA GLY A 158 5.90 4.22 -4.46
C GLY A 158 4.53 3.57 -4.65
N HIS A 159 4.32 2.47 -3.91
CA HIS A 159 3.01 1.83 -3.88
C HIS A 159 2.04 2.62 -2.99
N SER A 160 2.42 3.02 -1.78
CA SER A 160 1.47 3.76 -0.96
C SER A 160 1.27 5.17 -1.49
N VAL A 161 0.02 5.57 -1.77
CA VAL A 161 -0.31 6.92 -2.24
C VAL A 161 -1.56 7.43 -1.54
N MET A 162 -1.53 8.70 -1.12
CA MET A 162 -2.68 9.38 -0.54
C MET A 162 -3.09 10.55 -1.42
N LEU A 163 -4.30 10.48 -1.97
CA LEU A 163 -4.84 11.42 -2.95
C LEU A 163 -6.27 11.81 -2.57
N SER A 164 -6.78 12.92 -3.12
CA SER A 164 -8.22 13.18 -3.01
C SER A 164 -9.00 12.09 -3.73
N SER A 165 -10.23 11.80 -3.32
CA SER A 165 -10.99 10.69 -3.92
C SER A 165 -11.21 10.83 -5.42
N GLU A 166 -11.47 12.05 -5.90
CA GLU A 166 -11.59 12.35 -7.33
C GLU A 166 -10.28 12.03 -8.09
N LEU A 167 -9.15 12.44 -7.53
CA LEU A 167 -7.84 12.19 -8.13
C LEU A 167 -7.49 10.71 -8.07
N MET A 168 -7.72 10.02 -6.95
CA MET A 168 -7.43 8.59 -6.80
C MET A 168 -8.13 7.74 -7.86
N ILE A 169 -9.42 7.98 -8.10
CA ILE A 169 -10.22 7.21 -9.08
C ILE A 169 -9.61 7.35 -10.48
N THR A 170 -9.35 8.59 -10.91
CA THR A 170 -8.78 8.86 -12.24
C THR A 170 -7.32 8.41 -12.34
N PHE A 171 -6.56 8.49 -11.26
CA PHE A 171 -5.19 8.01 -11.17
C PHE A 171 -5.11 6.49 -11.34
N LEU A 172 -5.91 5.72 -10.61
CA LEU A 172 -5.92 4.26 -10.72
C LEU A 172 -6.31 3.78 -12.12
N GLN A 173 -7.34 4.39 -12.73
CA GLN A 173 -7.75 4.08 -14.10
C GLN A 173 -6.60 4.31 -15.09
N ARG A 174 -5.87 5.43 -14.94
CA ARG A 174 -4.74 5.74 -15.81
C ARG A 174 -3.52 4.85 -15.51
N GLN A 175 -3.30 4.48 -14.26
CA GLN A 175 -2.26 3.55 -13.84
C GLN A 175 -2.49 2.15 -14.43
N ILE A 176 -3.73 1.66 -14.46
CA ILE A 176 -4.06 0.37 -15.08
C ILE A 176 -3.76 0.40 -16.59
N TYR A 177 -4.10 1.50 -17.27
CA TYR A 177 -3.74 1.69 -18.68
C TYR A 177 -2.21 1.57 -18.89
N TRP A 178 -1.41 2.24 -18.06
CA TRP A 178 0.05 2.16 -18.16
C TRP A 178 0.60 0.78 -17.76
N CYS A 179 -0.02 0.09 -16.81
CA CYS A 179 0.32 -1.30 -16.50
C CYS A 179 0.18 -2.20 -17.73
N ARG A 180 -0.90 -2.03 -18.53
CA ARG A 180 -1.10 -2.77 -19.77
C ARG A 180 0.04 -2.51 -20.77
N LYS A 181 0.37 -1.24 -21.00
CA LYS A 181 1.44 -0.84 -21.92
C LYS A 181 2.81 -1.36 -21.49
N LEU A 182 3.12 -1.33 -20.20
CA LEU A 182 4.36 -1.90 -19.68
C LEU A 182 4.40 -3.42 -19.82
N VAL A 183 3.29 -4.12 -19.56
CA VAL A 183 3.22 -5.57 -19.78
C VAL A 183 3.46 -5.93 -21.24
N GLU A 184 2.91 -5.16 -22.18
CA GLU A 184 3.16 -5.32 -23.62
C GLU A 184 4.64 -5.13 -23.95
N ASP A 185 5.27 -4.09 -23.40
CA ASP A 185 6.68 -3.73 -23.66
C ASP A 185 7.68 -4.75 -23.09
N PHE A 186 7.44 -5.27 -21.88
CA PHE A 186 8.24 -6.37 -21.32
C PHE A 186 8.01 -7.71 -22.05
N GLY A 187 6.86 -7.88 -22.69
CA GLY A 187 6.46 -9.12 -23.34
C GLY A 187 6.30 -10.32 -22.39
N THR A 188 6.19 -11.51 -22.97
CA THR A 188 5.92 -12.76 -22.25
C THR A 188 7.19 -13.55 -21.90
N ASP A 189 8.33 -13.22 -22.52
CA ASP A 189 9.59 -13.92 -22.28
C ASP A 189 10.23 -13.47 -20.96
N LYS A 190 10.33 -14.41 -20.01
CA LYS A 190 10.92 -14.18 -18.69
C LYS A 190 12.37 -13.74 -18.75
N ALA A 191 13.12 -14.08 -19.81
CA ALA A 191 14.49 -13.61 -19.99
C ALA A 191 14.58 -12.08 -20.09
N ASN A 192 13.51 -11.43 -20.57
CA ASN A 192 13.44 -9.97 -20.76
C ASN A 192 12.88 -9.22 -19.54
N TRP A 193 12.48 -9.93 -18.47
CA TRP A 193 11.82 -9.30 -17.32
C TRP A 193 12.74 -8.46 -16.45
N GLY A 194 14.06 -8.50 -16.67
CA GLY A 194 15.04 -7.71 -15.93
C GLY A 194 15.24 -8.20 -14.49
N ARG A 195 15.83 -7.37 -13.63
CA ARG A 195 16.14 -7.69 -12.22
C ARG A 195 15.93 -6.50 -11.30
N TRP A 196 15.53 -6.80 -10.07
CA TRP A 196 15.39 -5.82 -9.01
C TRP A 196 16.72 -5.57 -8.27
N PRO A 197 17.03 -4.32 -7.86
CA PRO A 197 16.39 -3.08 -8.28
C PRO A 197 16.85 -2.65 -9.68
N GLY A 198 16.02 -1.93 -10.43
CA GLY A 198 16.29 -1.52 -11.81
C GLY A 198 15.03 -1.65 -12.67
N TRP A 199 15.18 -1.74 -14.01
CA TRP A 199 14.07 -2.01 -14.94
C TRP A 199 13.65 -3.48 -14.86
N TYR A 200 12.60 -3.74 -14.08
CA TYR A 200 12.14 -5.07 -13.69
C TYR A 200 10.62 -5.18 -13.78
N ARG A 201 10.13 -6.20 -14.49
CA ARG A 201 8.69 -6.42 -14.72
C ARG A 201 7.92 -6.59 -13.41
N GLY A 202 8.53 -7.18 -12.38
CA GLY A 202 7.85 -7.48 -11.11
C GLY A 202 7.37 -6.26 -10.33
N VAL A 203 7.74 -5.04 -10.74
CA VAL A 203 7.35 -3.78 -10.09
C VAL A 203 6.69 -2.78 -11.04
N LEU A 204 6.17 -3.26 -12.18
CA LEU A 204 5.58 -2.39 -13.21
C LEU A 204 4.40 -1.53 -12.69
N THR A 205 3.75 -1.92 -11.60
CA THR A 205 2.67 -1.12 -11.00
C THR A 205 3.18 0.19 -10.42
N MET A 206 4.42 0.20 -9.90
CA MET A 206 5.05 1.44 -9.44
C MET A 206 5.51 2.31 -10.61
N TYR A 207 6.06 1.70 -11.67
CA TYR A 207 6.38 2.42 -12.91
C TYR A 207 5.13 3.07 -13.52
N ALA A 208 4.03 2.33 -13.58
CA ALA A 208 2.77 2.84 -14.07
C ALA A 208 2.25 4.02 -13.22
N ALA A 209 2.44 3.98 -11.90
CA ALA A 209 2.09 5.09 -11.01
C ALA A 209 2.93 6.34 -11.34
N GLU A 210 4.23 6.17 -11.56
CA GLU A 210 5.15 7.26 -11.94
C GLU A 210 4.81 7.85 -13.30
N ILE A 211 4.54 7.02 -14.31
CA ILE A 211 4.16 7.48 -15.65
C ILE A 211 2.84 8.23 -15.60
N THR A 212 1.84 7.67 -14.91
CA THR A 212 0.52 8.31 -14.68
C THR A 212 0.68 9.70 -14.07
N ALA A 213 1.51 9.79 -13.04
CA ALA A 213 1.80 11.03 -12.37
C ALA A 213 2.50 12.03 -13.29
N ASN A 214 3.59 11.66 -13.95
CA ASN A 214 4.30 12.57 -14.86
C ASN A 214 3.41 13.06 -16.00
N GLU A 215 2.55 12.20 -16.54
CA GLU A 215 1.69 12.53 -17.67
C GLU A 215 0.65 13.61 -17.36
N ARG A 216 -0.04 13.52 -16.21
CA ARG A 216 -1.21 14.38 -15.92
C ARG A 216 -1.12 15.18 -14.63
N TRP A 217 -0.23 14.77 -13.72
CA TRP A 217 -0.14 15.29 -12.35
C TRP A 217 1.32 15.42 -11.91
N HIS A 218 2.21 15.94 -12.75
CA HIS A 218 3.65 16.00 -12.45
C HIS A 218 3.95 16.81 -11.18
N THR A 219 3.07 17.75 -10.82
CA THR A 219 3.13 18.49 -9.55
C THR A 219 2.94 17.59 -8.34
N TYR A 220 2.22 16.47 -8.45
CA TYR A 220 2.11 15.49 -7.36
C TYR A 220 3.49 14.90 -6.99
N LEU A 221 4.32 14.53 -7.97
CA LEU A 221 5.67 14.03 -7.68
C LEU A 221 6.66 15.13 -7.29
N ARG A 222 6.40 16.37 -7.72
CA ARG A 222 7.27 17.51 -7.39
C ARG A 222 7.01 18.03 -5.96
N ASP A 223 5.73 18.17 -5.61
CA ASP A 223 5.28 18.85 -4.39
C ASP A 223 4.87 17.84 -3.31
N GLY A 224 4.69 16.57 -3.68
CA GLY A 224 4.35 15.50 -2.75
C GLY A 224 5.43 15.28 -1.70
N ARG A 225 5.02 14.90 -0.48
CA ARG A 225 5.97 14.42 0.53
C ARG A 225 6.29 12.97 0.25
N GLU A 226 7.48 12.73 -0.28
CA GLU A 226 8.16 11.45 -0.06
C GLU A 226 8.52 11.29 1.43
N ARG A 227 8.64 10.05 1.91
CA ARG A 227 9.09 9.61 3.26
C ARG A 227 8.05 9.46 4.36
N ILE A 228 6.88 10.07 4.24
CA ILE A 228 5.87 9.95 5.29
C ILE A 228 5.03 8.68 5.17
N LEU A 229 5.01 8.09 3.96
CA LEU A 229 4.54 6.74 3.68
C LEU A 229 5.72 5.82 3.35
N ASP A 230 5.50 4.52 3.54
CA ASP A 230 6.48 3.44 3.31
C ASP A 230 7.79 3.60 4.10
N MET A 231 7.71 3.98 5.38
CA MET A 231 8.86 3.91 6.28
C MET A 231 9.30 2.44 6.42
N PRO A 232 10.59 2.08 6.27
CA PRO A 232 11.02 0.69 6.47
C PRO A 232 10.80 0.22 7.91
N SER A 233 10.18 -0.95 8.10
CA SER A 233 9.99 -1.55 9.42
C SER A 233 11.29 -1.94 10.13
N SER A 234 12.39 -2.05 9.40
CA SER A 234 13.75 -2.31 9.90
C SER A 234 14.46 -1.03 10.40
N THR A 235 13.75 0.10 10.50
CA THR A 235 14.33 1.37 10.94
C THR A 235 14.55 1.40 12.44
N ALA A 236 15.79 1.69 12.86
CA ALA A 236 16.17 1.79 14.28
C ALA A 236 15.60 3.00 15.04
N GLY A 237 14.85 3.85 14.35
CA GLY A 237 14.43 5.17 14.80
C GLY A 237 13.13 5.13 15.61
N ASN A 238 12.80 6.29 16.19
CA ASN A 238 11.52 6.50 16.83
C ASN A 238 10.43 6.73 15.78
N ILE A 239 9.21 6.35 16.11
CA ILE A 239 8.00 6.82 15.44
C ILE A 239 7.87 8.32 15.76
N ASP A 240 7.94 9.14 14.73
CA ASP A 240 7.80 10.59 14.79
C ASP A 240 6.71 11.10 13.85
N THR A 241 6.53 12.42 13.80
CA THR A 241 5.49 13.07 12.98
C THR A 241 5.66 12.86 11.47
N LEU A 242 6.77 12.26 11.03
CA LEU A 242 7.04 11.88 9.64
C LEU A 242 6.90 10.37 9.43
N THR A 243 6.46 9.62 10.43
CA THR A 243 6.31 8.16 10.36
C THR A 243 4.82 7.81 10.44
N LEU A 244 4.07 8.03 9.35
CA LEU A 244 2.61 7.77 9.34
C LEU A 244 2.28 6.31 9.06
N HIS A 245 3.12 5.69 8.24
CA HIS A 245 2.86 4.41 7.62
C HIS A 245 4.19 3.68 7.40
N ILE A 246 4.28 2.47 7.93
CA ILE A 246 5.50 1.65 7.95
C ILE A 246 5.27 0.42 7.07
N HIS A 247 6.18 0.14 6.13
CA HIS A 247 6.15 -1.05 5.28
C HIS A 247 6.93 -2.19 5.90
N ALA A 248 6.37 -3.41 5.91
CA ALA A 248 7.01 -4.61 6.42
C ALA A 248 8.12 -5.09 5.47
N THR A 249 9.36 -4.63 5.72
CA THR A 249 10.50 -4.93 4.85
C THR A 249 11.03 -6.34 5.05
N GLN A 250 11.82 -6.77 4.05
CA GLN A 250 12.46 -8.09 3.99
C GLN A 250 13.91 -8.07 4.49
N GLU A 251 14.35 -6.96 5.09
CA GLU A 251 15.73 -6.80 5.56
C GLU A 251 16.06 -7.80 6.67
N THR A 252 17.34 -8.04 6.95
CA THR A 252 17.76 -9.05 7.94
C THR A 252 18.00 -8.47 9.34
N THR A 253 17.93 -7.14 9.50
CA THR A 253 18.14 -6.44 10.76
C THR A 253 16.84 -5.94 11.36
N GLN A 254 16.73 -5.99 12.69
CA GLN A 254 15.56 -5.53 13.45
C GLN A 254 14.26 -6.29 13.08
N PHE A 255 13.12 -5.62 12.97
CA PHE A 255 11.88 -6.25 12.51
C PHE A 255 11.91 -6.51 11.01
N SER A 256 11.63 -7.76 10.67
CA SER A 256 11.59 -8.30 9.31
C SER A 256 10.48 -9.32 9.21
N LYS A 257 9.64 -9.20 8.18
CA LYS A 257 8.56 -10.19 7.98
C LYS A 257 9.08 -11.59 7.68
N PHE A 258 10.28 -11.72 7.12
CA PHE A 258 10.91 -13.02 6.87
C PHE A 258 11.35 -13.69 8.17
N ARG A 259 11.94 -12.92 9.09
CA ARG A 259 12.32 -13.41 10.42
C ARG A 259 11.11 -13.75 11.28
N TYR A 260 10.05 -12.94 11.21
CA TYR A 260 8.77 -13.25 11.87
C TYR A 260 8.23 -14.61 11.43
N ARG A 261 8.17 -14.86 10.12
CA ARG A 261 7.70 -16.13 9.56
C ARG A 261 8.64 -17.31 9.84
N ALA A 262 9.93 -17.05 10.03
CA ALA A 262 10.90 -18.06 10.46
C ALA A 262 10.77 -18.43 11.95
N GLY A 263 9.96 -17.70 12.72
CA GLY A 263 9.78 -17.92 14.15
C GLY A 263 10.87 -17.25 15.02
N ASP A 264 11.72 -16.40 14.44
CA ASP A 264 12.85 -15.77 15.14
C ASP A 264 12.44 -14.88 16.33
N TYR A 265 11.16 -14.52 16.42
CA TYR A 265 10.59 -13.66 17.46
C TYR A 265 9.70 -14.41 18.46
N ALA A 266 9.63 -15.75 18.38
CA ALA A 266 8.68 -16.54 19.19
C ALA A 266 8.92 -16.43 20.71
N ASP A 267 10.17 -16.22 21.13
CA ASP A 267 10.56 -16.12 22.54
C ASP A 267 10.57 -14.67 23.07
N ILE A 268 10.18 -13.69 22.24
CA ILE A 268 10.13 -12.29 22.64
C ILE A 268 8.82 -12.02 23.39
N ASP A 269 8.94 -11.56 24.63
CA ASP A 269 7.81 -11.06 25.41
C ASP A 269 7.36 -9.70 24.86
N PRO A 270 6.12 -9.57 24.32
CA PRO A 270 5.62 -8.31 23.77
C PRO A 270 5.63 -7.17 24.79
N ASP A 271 5.47 -7.44 26.08
CA ASP A 271 5.42 -6.40 27.12
C ASP A 271 6.78 -5.70 27.34
N THR A 272 7.86 -6.27 26.80
CA THR A 272 9.21 -5.70 26.85
C THR A 272 9.52 -4.75 25.70
N LEU A 273 8.65 -4.66 24.68
CA LEU A 273 8.87 -3.88 23.46
C LEU A 273 8.49 -2.40 23.64
N ASP A 274 9.39 -1.50 23.27
CA ASP A 274 9.14 -0.06 23.22
C ASP A 274 8.43 0.33 21.92
N CYS A 275 7.11 0.42 21.98
CA CYS A 275 6.24 0.80 20.85
C CYS A 275 6.47 2.24 20.34
N ARG A 276 7.36 3.03 20.94
CA ARG A 276 7.80 4.32 20.37
C ARG A 276 8.86 4.15 19.29
N ARG A 277 9.46 2.96 19.15
CA ARG A 277 10.45 2.62 18.12
C ARG A 277 9.80 1.90 16.95
N VAL A 278 10.22 2.21 15.73
CA VAL A 278 9.60 1.68 14.50
C VAL A 278 9.63 0.15 14.47
N ASP A 279 10.82 -0.43 14.67
CA ASP A 279 11.03 -1.88 14.63
C ASP A 279 10.26 -2.63 15.72
N GLN A 280 10.35 -2.14 16.96
CA GLN A 280 9.70 -2.78 18.10
C GLN A 280 8.18 -2.63 18.06
N TYR A 281 7.67 -1.51 17.54
CA TYR A 281 6.24 -1.34 17.28
C TYR A 281 5.70 -2.38 16.28
N CYS A 282 6.39 -2.58 15.16
CA CYS A 282 5.98 -3.57 14.16
C CYS A 282 5.97 -4.99 14.77
N MET A 283 7.04 -5.32 15.51
CA MET A 283 7.14 -6.60 16.21
C MET A 283 6.01 -6.79 17.22
N TRP A 284 5.73 -5.76 18.03
CA TRP A 284 4.68 -5.78 19.03
C TRP A 284 3.30 -6.00 18.40
N ILE A 285 2.98 -5.30 17.30
CA ILE A 285 1.72 -5.50 16.56
C ILE A 285 1.59 -6.95 16.07
N CYS A 286 2.67 -7.54 15.56
CA CYS A 286 2.65 -8.92 15.06
C CYS A 286 2.46 -9.96 16.17
N LEU A 287 3.09 -9.75 17.34
CA LEU A 287 3.04 -10.70 18.46
C LEU A 287 1.79 -10.54 19.35
N THR A 288 1.19 -9.35 19.40
CA THR A 288 0.06 -9.07 20.29
C THR A 288 -1.26 -9.54 19.67
N SER A 289 -2.13 -10.15 20.48
CA SER A 289 -3.46 -10.57 20.01
C SER A 289 -4.36 -9.38 19.66
N ILE A 290 -5.35 -9.61 18.81
CA ILE A 290 -6.31 -8.56 18.43
C ILE A 290 -7.14 -8.11 19.64
N GLU A 291 -7.46 -9.02 20.57
CA GLU A 291 -8.22 -8.73 21.79
C GLU A 291 -7.44 -7.78 22.71
N ALA A 292 -6.13 -8.02 22.90
CA ALA A 292 -5.27 -7.15 23.70
C ALA A 292 -5.14 -5.76 23.07
N ILE A 293 -4.98 -5.70 21.74
CA ILE A 293 -4.94 -4.42 21.00
C ILE A 293 -6.24 -3.64 21.16
N LYS A 294 -7.40 -4.31 21.00
CA LYS A 294 -8.71 -3.67 21.18
C LYS A 294 -8.90 -3.15 22.61
N ALA A 295 -8.51 -3.95 23.61
CA ALA A 295 -8.59 -3.54 25.00
C ALA A 295 -7.74 -2.30 25.29
N GLN A 296 -6.51 -2.25 24.79
CA GLN A 296 -5.61 -1.11 24.95
C GLN A 296 -6.11 0.16 24.23
N ALA A 297 -6.68 -0.01 23.03
CA ALA A 297 -7.22 1.10 22.24
C ALA A 297 -8.61 1.57 22.72
N ALA A 298 -9.17 0.96 23.78
CA ALA A 298 -10.57 1.13 24.20
C ALA A 298 -11.56 1.00 23.03
N TYR A 299 -11.24 0.10 22.09
CA TYR A 299 -12.01 -0.12 20.87
C TYR A 299 -13.34 -0.76 21.22
N SER A 300 -14.42 0.02 21.08
CA SER A 300 -15.81 -0.44 21.22
C SER A 300 -16.45 -0.53 19.84
N GLY A 301 -15.95 -1.48 19.05
CA GLY A 301 -16.61 -1.93 17.81
C GLY A 301 -17.83 -2.80 18.10
#